data_AF-W0DJ08-F1
#
_entry.id   AF-W0DJ08-F1
#
_cell.length_a   1.000
_cell.length_b   1.000
_cell.length_c   1.000
_cell.angle_alpha   90.00
_cell.angle_beta   90.00
_cell.angle_gamma   90.00
#
_symmetry.space_group_name_H-M   'P 1'
#
loop_
_entity.id
_entity.type
_entity.pdbx_description
1 polymer ?
#
loop_
_entity_poly.entity_id
_entity_poly.type
_entity_poly.pdbx_seq_one_letter_code
_entity_poly.pdbx_strand_id
1 'polypeptide(L)'
;MINLEVDDLSDPKSVSLGQTFLNYDLFVKLSPDDEEDNSSSEKHLERVELIKEIEEKMEEAESITELRNIAIEYIPKIKEVFKPELEVKIIKNNEFEEGQKDIDYLRSIEDTFYADLCYIFLSNFPSEISTYNSLRLMIEEIEENRSFTNRALEKLFSAVFSSRSEKIQEIEKFRLGDLEYYLPIYLSKKQKEGLENAIRYEISYIQGPPGTGKSHVITALALLSILKGYKVLIVSQKAPAIKVLYEKLTEKLGKGDDYLPFIYYHDDYRGKLKEYISKLTSYNVHEYELLNLQTKLKNLEIRLNSSIEEYKRRLKQYKEILSLNYEFSDVRQSLARELEIFNRSFYEITRKIGLYSRNLNESFFDTNYRTFEVLENCGDTMLLRIRKRFLIKEIKKIDKDVDSNLLMRKPLSDYLAKLRNVLANYKKLVNIRNKIQTKTDPNELKEELEVRRKQIMEDAQEYLRLLNQKRIFENAREYLTDLNTFKQILHYQKVDRIKKAKDNVNWANLLEVFNIWIVDIPSVDRVLPMEPELFDLVVVDESSQVNLAQVIPVFYRAKRICVVGDHKQLSLESTGLGFEISNKLDSYTWEKYKPANLSYEEAKEKRITLTKASILDFLREK
;
A
#
# COMPACT_ATOMS: atom_id res chain seq x y z
N MET A 1 -37.39 7.85 18.99
CA MET A 1 -36.74 9.02 18.33
C MET A 1 -37.59 10.25 18.62
N ILE A 2 -37.01 11.32 19.17
CA ILE A 2 -37.73 12.57 19.44
C ILE A 2 -37.36 13.56 18.35
N ASN A 3 -38.33 13.96 17.55
CA ASN A 3 -38.13 14.96 16.50
C ASN A 3 -38.46 16.35 17.06
N LEU A 4 -37.55 17.30 16.93
CA LEU A 4 -37.71 18.66 17.46
C LEU A 4 -37.90 19.66 16.34
N GLU A 5 -38.85 20.56 16.55
CA GLU A 5 -39.11 21.69 15.69
C GLU A 5 -38.26 22.89 16.18
N VAL A 6 -37.17 23.23 15.49
CA VAL A 6 -36.35 24.41 15.86
C VAL A 6 -36.94 25.64 15.20
N ASP A 7 -37.69 26.43 15.98
CA ASP A 7 -38.13 27.77 15.55
C ASP A 7 -37.00 28.78 15.78
N ASP A 8 -35.97 28.75 14.94
CA ASP A 8 -35.25 29.96 14.59
C ASP A 8 -34.37 29.77 13.35
N LEU A 9 -34.97 29.99 12.17
CA LEU A 9 -34.23 30.47 11.00
C LEU A 9 -34.81 31.83 10.65
N SER A 10 -34.48 32.83 11.49
CA SER A 10 -34.85 34.23 11.29
C SER A 10 -34.23 34.89 10.04
N ASP A 11 -33.84 34.11 9.02
CA ASP A 11 -33.41 34.60 7.71
C ASP A 11 -33.48 33.46 6.67
N PRO A 12 -34.36 33.52 5.66
CA PRO A 12 -34.40 32.53 4.59
C PRO A 12 -33.18 32.75 3.69
N LYS A 13 -32.07 32.06 4.02
CA LYS A 13 -30.95 31.98 3.08
C LYS A 13 -31.35 31.03 1.97
N SER A 14 -31.38 31.54 0.73
CA SER A 14 -31.44 30.71 -0.47
C SER A 14 -30.31 29.67 -0.40
N VAL A 15 -30.66 28.40 -0.24
CA VAL A 15 -29.72 27.30 -0.34
C VAL A 15 -29.88 26.71 -1.73
N SER A 16 -28.78 26.68 -2.48
CA SER A 16 -28.68 25.85 -3.69
C SER A 16 -28.72 24.40 -3.25
N LEU A 17 -29.92 23.82 -3.12
CA LEU A 17 -30.09 22.39 -2.94
C LEU A 17 -29.56 21.72 -4.21
N GLY A 18 -28.47 20.94 -4.08
CA GLY A 18 -28.03 20.03 -5.16
C GLY A 18 -29.07 18.94 -5.39
N GLN A 19 -28.77 17.95 -6.24
CA GLN A 19 -29.66 16.79 -6.42
C GLN A 19 -29.96 16.14 -5.06
N THR A 20 -31.19 16.30 -4.60
CA THR A 20 -31.72 15.82 -3.33
C THR A 20 -31.96 14.32 -3.46
N PHE A 21 -31.24 13.49 -2.69
CA PHE A 21 -31.52 12.05 -2.62
C PHE A 21 -32.17 11.69 -1.28
N LEU A 22 -33.21 10.86 -1.29
CA LEU A 22 -33.85 10.35 -0.09
C LEU A 22 -32.86 9.54 0.77
N ASN A 23 -32.99 9.56 2.10
CA ASN A 23 -32.20 8.67 2.98
C ASN A 23 -32.73 7.23 2.91
N TYR A 24 -32.40 6.52 1.83
CA TYR A 24 -32.84 5.15 1.56
C TYR A 24 -32.49 4.16 2.69
N ASP A 25 -31.36 4.35 3.39
CA ASP A 25 -30.98 3.50 4.52
C ASP A 25 -31.95 3.63 5.71
N LEU A 26 -32.53 4.82 5.92
CA LEU A 26 -33.60 4.99 6.90
C LEU A 26 -34.81 4.13 6.52
N PHE A 27 -35.24 4.18 5.26
CA PHE A 27 -36.38 3.39 4.77
C PHE A 27 -36.14 1.88 4.80
N VAL A 28 -34.91 1.44 4.51
CA VAL A 28 -34.48 0.05 4.68
C VAL A 28 -34.59 -0.38 6.16
N LYS A 29 -34.18 0.47 7.11
CA LYS A 29 -34.32 0.18 8.56
C LYS A 29 -35.76 0.17 9.04
N LEU A 30 -36.60 1.02 8.47
CA LEU A 30 -38.03 1.09 8.80
C LEU A 30 -38.81 -0.09 8.20
N SER A 31 -38.26 -0.78 7.20
CA SER A 31 -38.93 -1.91 6.55
C SER A 31 -38.95 -3.14 7.49
N PRO A 32 -40.10 -3.80 7.70
CA PRO A 32 -40.13 -5.10 8.35
C PRO A 32 -39.37 -6.14 7.51
N ASP A 33 -38.72 -7.09 8.18
CA ASP A 33 -38.02 -8.18 7.48
C ASP A 33 -39.06 -9.05 6.77
N ASP A 34 -39.13 -8.97 5.44
CA ASP A 34 -39.97 -9.86 4.65
C ASP A 34 -39.29 -11.25 4.63
N GLU A 35 -39.73 -12.15 5.52
CA GLU A 35 -39.61 -13.60 5.26
C GLU A 35 -40.42 -13.92 3.99
N GLU A 36 -40.00 -14.92 3.22
CA GLU A 36 -40.48 -15.28 1.87
C GLU A 36 -41.98 -15.65 1.80
N ASP A 37 -42.88 -14.75 2.14
CA ASP A 37 -44.32 -14.91 1.99
C ASP A 37 -44.83 -14.09 0.81
N ASN A 38 -45.53 -14.75 -0.11
CA ASN A 38 -46.14 -14.19 -1.32
C ASN A 38 -47.19 -13.08 -1.08
N SER A 39 -47.38 -12.63 0.17
CA SER A 39 -48.16 -11.44 0.54
C SER A 39 -47.33 -10.14 0.55
N SER A 40 -46.02 -10.24 0.28
CA SER A 40 -45.04 -9.15 0.31
C SER A 40 -45.08 -8.20 -0.90
N SER A 41 -45.67 -8.60 -2.04
CA SER A 41 -45.59 -7.82 -3.28
C SER A 41 -46.38 -6.51 -3.24
N GLU A 42 -47.60 -6.48 -2.72
CA GLU A 42 -48.43 -5.27 -2.64
C GLU A 42 -47.87 -4.23 -1.66
N LYS A 43 -47.42 -4.66 -0.47
CA LYS A 43 -46.83 -3.76 0.53
C LYS A 43 -45.47 -3.23 0.10
N HIS A 44 -44.68 -4.03 -0.61
CA HIS A 44 -43.43 -3.57 -1.19
C HIS A 44 -43.68 -2.55 -2.31
N LEU A 45 -44.73 -2.74 -3.12
CA LEU A 45 -45.13 -1.77 -4.13
C LEU A 45 -45.57 -0.43 -3.50
N GLU A 46 -46.39 -0.48 -2.44
CA GLU A 46 -46.84 0.68 -1.68
C GLU A 46 -45.66 1.46 -1.05
N ARG A 47 -44.66 0.77 -0.50
CA ARG A 47 -43.42 1.39 0.00
C ARG A 47 -42.63 2.09 -1.11
N VAL A 48 -42.52 1.44 -2.27
CA VAL A 48 -41.77 1.98 -3.42
C VAL A 48 -42.48 3.19 -4.02
N GLU A 49 -43.81 3.16 -4.10
CA GLU A 49 -44.62 4.29 -4.57
C GLU A 49 -44.52 5.48 -3.61
N LEU A 50 -44.60 5.25 -2.30
CA LEU A 50 -44.45 6.32 -1.31
C LEU A 50 -43.05 6.96 -1.37
N ILE A 51 -41.98 6.16 -1.53
CA ILE A 51 -40.62 6.68 -1.67
C ILE A 51 -40.52 7.57 -2.91
N LYS A 52 -41.02 7.11 -4.07
CA LYS A 52 -41.01 7.90 -5.31
C LYS A 52 -41.78 9.21 -5.19
N GLU A 53 -42.94 9.18 -4.53
CA GLU A 53 -43.76 10.38 -4.32
C GLU A 53 -43.02 11.43 -3.49
N ILE A 54 -42.28 10.99 -2.45
CA ILE A 54 -41.45 11.89 -1.64
C ILE A 54 -40.29 12.44 -2.46
N GLU A 55 -39.65 11.61 -3.30
CA GLU A 55 -38.55 12.04 -4.17
C GLU A 55 -38.98 13.12 -5.15
N GLU A 56 -40.09 12.90 -5.88
CA GLU A 56 -40.62 13.88 -6.84
C GLU A 56 -40.88 15.23 -6.17
N LYS A 57 -41.53 15.24 -4.99
CA LYS A 57 -41.76 16.48 -4.24
C LYS A 57 -40.49 17.14 -3.73
N MET A 58 -39.46 16.36 -3.40
CA MET A 58 -38.18 16.90 -2.97
C MET A 58 -37.33 17.45 -4.10
N GLU A 59 -37.45 16.91 -5.32
CA GLU A 59 -36.83 17.47 -6.52
C GLU A 59 -37.43 18.84 -6.88
N GLU A 60 -38.72 19.03 -6.58
CA GLU A 60 -39.43 20.29 -6.80
C GLU A 60 -39.20 21.35 -5.71
N ALA A 61 -38.58 21.00 -4.58
CA ALA A 61 -38.37 21.91 -3.45
C ALA A 61 -37.22 22.89 -3.70
N GLU A 62 -37.51 24.19 -3.67
CA GLU A 62 -36.56 25.29 -3.88
C GLU A 62 -36.11 25.95 -2.56
N SER A 63 -36.66 25.55 -1.42
CA SER A 63 -36.32 26.12 -0.11
C SER A 63 -36.32 25.12 1.06
N ILE A 64 -35.57 25.44 2.12
CA ILE A 64 -35.58 24.67 3.39
C ILE A 64 -37.01 24.61 3.98
N THR A 65 -37.79 25.68 3.83
CA THR A 65 -39.18 25.76 4.29
C THR A 65 -40.06 24.75 3.55
N GLU A 66 -39.85 24.56 2.24
CA GLU A 66 -40.58 23.55 1.46
C GLU A 66 -40.20 22.13 1.86
N LEU A 67 -38.90 21.85 2.08
CA LEU A 67 -38.46 20.56 2.63
C LEU A 67 -39.06 20.28 4.02
N ARG A 68 -39.17 21.31 4.88
CA ARG A 68 -39.84 21.20 6.19
C ARG A 68 -41.32 20.85 6.03
N ASN A 69 -42.01 21.45 5.07
CA ASN A 69 -43.42 21.16 4.80
C ASN A 69 -43.62 19.72 4.29
N ILE A 70 -42.75 19.26 3.38
CA ILE A 70 -42.71 17.86 2.91
C ILE A 70 -42.49 16.93 4.11
N ALA A 71 -41.58 17.26 5.02
CA ALA A 71 -41.32 16.46 6.20
C ALA A 71 -42.55 16.28 7.10
N ILE A 72 -43.23 17.39 7.39
CA ILE A 72 -44.44 17.39 8.21
C ILE A 72 -45.55 16.56 7.55
N GLU A 73 -45.67 16.61 6.21
CA GLU A 73 -46.67 15.87 5.46
C GLU A 73 -46.41 14.36 5.44
N TYR A 74 -45.16 13.94 5.18
CA TYR A 74 -44.85 12.54 4.86
C TYR A 74 -44.43 11.70 6.04
N ILE A 75 -43.89 12.26 7.14
CA ILE A 75 -43.51 11.45 8.31
C ILE A 75 -44.67 10.61 8.87
N PRO A 76 -45.92 11.13 9.00
CA PRO A 76 -47.06 10.30 9.40
C PRO A 76 -47.35 9.14 8.43
N LYS A 77 -47.29 9.41 7.11
CA LYS A 77 -47.50 8.39 6.07
C LYS A 77 -46.42 7.30 6.12
N ILE A 78 -45.16 7.69 6.34
CA ILE A 78 -44.04 6.75 6.53
C ILE A 78 -44.29 5.84 7.74
N LYS A 79 -44.78 6.40 8.85
CA LYS A 79 -45.11 5.60 10.05
C LYS A 79 -46.21 4.57 9.77
N GLU A 80 -47.21 4.94 8.97
CA GLU A 80 -48.32 4.05 8.60
C GLU A 80 -47.89 2.91 7.67
N VAL A 81 -47.10 3.24 6.63
CA VAL A 81 -46.68 2.30 5.58
C VAL A 81 -45.56 1.37 6.06
N PHE A 82 -44.57 1.90 6.80
CA PHE A 82 -43.42 1.13 7.25
C PHE A 82 -43.63 0.46 8.62
N LYS A 83 -44.54 0.98 9.46
CA LYS A 83 -44.84 0.46 10.82
C LYS A 83 -43.59 0.12 11.64
N PRO A 84 -42.70 1.10 11.88
CA PRO A 84 -41.44 0.85 12.57
C PRO A 84 -41.65 0.35 14.01
N GLU A 85 -40.77 -0.55 14.47
CA GLU A 85 -40.76 -1.09 15.84
C GLU A 85 -40.50 -0.01 16.91
N LEU A 86 -39.88 1.12 16.52
CA LEU A 86 -39.59 2.26 17.39
C LEU A 86 -40.71 3.30 17.32
N GLU A 87 -41.29 3.65 18.48
CA GLU A 87 -42.19 4.80 18.56
C GLU A 87 -41.42 6.09 18.26
N VAL A 88 -41.72 6.68 17.10
CA VAL A 88 -41.35 8.06 16.79
C VAL A 88 -42.40 8.97 17.43
N LYS A 89 -41.96 9.80 18.38
CA LYS A 89 -42.76 10.87 18.98
C LYS A 89 -42.25 12.19 18.42
N ILE A 90 -43.10 12.84 17.65
CA ILE A 90 -42.85 14.21 17.17
C ILE A 90 -43.32 15.12 18.28
N ILE A 91 -42.45 15.99 18.77
CA ILE A 91 -42.82 17.00 19.75
C ILE A 91 -42.71 18.33 19.04
N LYS A 92 -43.85 19.00 18.84
CA LYS A 92 -43.83 20.35 18.27
C LYS A 92 -43.38 21.33 19.34
N ASN A 93 -42.67 22.38 18.94
CA ASN A 93 -42.19 23.40 19.88
C ASN A 93 -43.35 24.08 20.64
N ASN A 94 -44.55 24.02 20.08
CA ASN A 94 -45.77 24.62 20.62
C ASN A 94 -46.51 23.69 21.61
N GLU A 95 -46.04 22.46 21.78
CA GLU A 95 -46.59 21.47 22.74
C GLU A 95 -45.88 21.49 24.09
N PHE A 96 -44.84 22.30 24.26
CA PHE A 96 -44.21 22.54 25.55
C PHE A 96 -45.04 23.55 26.36
N GLU A 97 -45.39 23.20 27.60
CA GLU A 97 -46.01 24.14 28.54
C GLU A 97 -45.08 25.35 28.79
N GLU A 98 -45.63 26.54 29.02
CA GLU A 98 -44.86 27.75 29.35
C GLU A 98 -43.94 27.49 30.55
N GLY A 99 -42.65 27.30 30.28
CA GLY A 99 -41.62 26.97 31.27
C GLY A 99 -40.83 25.69 31.01
N GLN A 100 -41.28 24.81 30.09
CA GLN A 100 -40.56 23.59 29.67
C GLN A 100 -39.78 23.77 28.36
N LYS A 101 -39.17 24.93 28.13
CA LYS A 101 -38.37 25.20 26.92
C LYS A 101 -36.96 24.61 26.94
N ASP A 102 -36.67 23.68 27.84
CA ASP A 102 -35.30 23.20 27.99
C ASP A 102 -35.10 21.90 27.24
N ILE A 103 -34.30 22.00 26.17
CA ILE A 103 -33.55 20.90 25.54
C ILE A 103 -32.94 19.96 26.60
N ASP A 104 -32.64 20.46 27.80
CA ASP A 104 -32.13 19.69 28.92
C ASP A 104 -33.15 18.73 29.56
N TYR A 105 -34.46 19.06 29.58
CA TYR A 105 -35.51 18.11 29.97
C TYR A 105 -35.60 16.97 28.96
N LEU A 106 -35.57 17.28 27.68
CA LEU A 106 -35.57 16.27 26.64
C LEU A 106 -34.33 15.37 26.80
N ARG A 107 -33.13 15.95 26.90
CA ARG A 107 -31.85 15.23 27.09
C ARG A 107 -31.84 14.30 28.31
N SER A 108 -32.71 14.52 29.27
CA SER A 108 -32.85 13.65 30.45
C SER A 108 -33.61 12.34 30.16
N ILE A 109 -34.23 12.21 28.98
CA ILE A 109 -34.94 11.00 28.57
C ILE A 109 -33.93 10.01 27.98
N GLU A 110 -33.67 8.91 28.69
CA GLU A 110 -32.85 7.80 28.20
C GLU A 110 -33.40 7.24 26.87
N ASP A 111 -32.52 6.75 25.99
CA ASP A 111 -32.84 6.18 24.67
C ASP A 111 -33.50 7.13 23.65
N THR A 112 -33.29 8.44 23.76
CA THR A 112 -33.82 9.42 22.80
C THR A 112 -32.76 10.01 21.86
N PHE A 113 -33.10 10.08 20.58
CA PHE A 113 -32.29 10.70 19.53
C PHE A 113 -33.02 11.91 18.97
N TYR A 114 -32.30 13.03 18.85
CA TYR A 114 -32.78 14.31 18.31
C TYR A 114 -32.29 14.50 16.88
N ALA A 115 -33.23 14.72 15.97
CA ALA A 115 -32.95 15.20 14.63
C ALA A 115 -33.88 16.36 14.32
N ASP A 116 -33.39 17.27 13.46
CA ASP A 116 -34.22 18.29 12.82
C ASP A 116 -35.15 17.61 11.78
N LEU A 117 -36.37 18.11 11.62
CA LEU A 117 -37.31 17.64 10.60
C LEU A 117 -36.70 17.60 9.19
N CYS A 118 -35.88 18.60 8.83
CA CYS A 118 -35.21 18.65 7.53
C CYS A 118 -34.10 17.60 7.40
N TYR A 119 -33.53 17.12 8.51
CA TYR A 119 -32.46 16.11 8.53
C TYR A 119 -32.93 14.72 8.06
N ILE A 120 -34.24 14.43 8.13
CA ILE A 120 -34.83 13.18 7.62
C ILE A 120 -34.76 13.11 6.09
N PHE A 121 -34.83 14.27 5.42
CA PHE A 121 -34.95 14.37 3.97
C PHE A 121 -33.65 14.82 3.30
N LEU A 122 -32.74 15.49 4.03
CA LEU A 122 -31.45 15.87 3.49
C LEU A 122 -30.48 14.67 3.46
N SER A 123 -30.11 14.29 2.23
CA SER A 123 -29.32 13.12 1.84
C SER A 123 -27.95 12.97 2.49
N ASN A 124 -27.39 13.98 3.13
CA ASN A 124 -25.93 14.08 3.16
C ASN A 124 -25.23 13.21 4.19
N PHE A 125 -25.74 12.04 4.62
CA PHE A 125 -24.97 11.18 5.54
C PHE A 125 -25.12 9.64 5.39
N PRO A 126 -25.34 8.94 4.25
CA PRO A 126 -25.24 7.46 4.23
C PRO A 126 -23.83 6.96 4.63
N SER A 127 -22.79 7.50 4.00
CA SER A 127 -21.40 7.14 4.30
C SER A 127 -20.95 7.65 5.68
N GLU A 128 -21.47 8.79 6.10
CA GLU A 128 -21.11 9.42 7.36
C GLU A 128 -21.96 8.92 8.54
N ILE A 129 -23.15 8.37 8.32
CA ILE A 129 -23.90 7.57 9.32
C ILE A 129 -23.12 6.29 9.60
N SER A 130 -22.58 5.62 8.58
CA SER A 130 -21.69 4.48 8.79
C SER A 130 -20.44 4.89 9.58
N THR A 131 -19.85 6.04 9.25
CA THR A 131 -18.72 6.60 9.98
C THR A 131 -19.07 6.93 11.43
N TYR A 132 -20.23 7.56 11.66
CA TYR A 132 -20.75 7.88 12.99
C TYR A 132 -20.98 6.61 13.82
N ASN A 133 -21.64 5.60 13.25
CA ASN A 133 -21.84 4.32 13.93
C ASN A 133 -20.50 3.65 14.26
N SER A 134 -19.55 3.68 13.33
CA SER A 134 -18.21 3.15 13.56
C SER A 134 -17.49 3.85 14.71
N LEU A 135 -17.57 5.18 14.77
CA LEU A 135 -16.97 5.95 15.87
C LEU A 135 -17.71 5.69 17.19
N ARG A 136 -19.04 5.62 17.17
CA ARG A 136 -19.85 5.33 18.36
C ARG A 136 -19.51 3.96 18.92
N LEU A 137 -19.46 2.93 18.09
CA LEU A 137 -19.10 1.56 18.48
C LEU A 137 -17.66 1.49 19.02
N MET A 138 -16.74 2.26 18.45
CA MET A 138 -15.37 2.35 18.96
C MET A 138 -15.34 3.00 20.36
N ILE A 139 -16.11 4.06 20.59
CA ILE A 139 -16.23 4.71 21.90
C ILE A 139 -16.87 3.75 22.91
N GLU A 140 -17.98 3.10 22.56
CA GLU A 140 -18.67 2.10 23.38
C GLU A 140 -17.67 1.01 23.83
N GLU A 141 -16.87 0.47 22.90
CA GLU A 141 -15.85 -0.55 23.23
C GLU A 141 -14.79 -0.03 24.22
N ILE A 142 -14.29 1.20 24.00
CA ILE A 142 -13.23 1.79 24.85
C ILE A 142 -13.77 2.02 26.27
N GLU A 143 -15.02 2.47 26.38
CA GLU A 143 -15.70 2.71 27.65
C GLU A 143 -15.99 1.40 28.41
N GLU A 144 -16.48 0.37 27.70
CA GLU A 144 -16.74 -0.96 28.26
C GLU A 144 -15.46 -1.61 28.79
N ASN A 145 -14.38 -1.57 28.01
CA ASN A 145 -13.09 -2.16 28.39
C ASN A 145 -12.22 -1.27 29.30
N ARG A 146 -12.64 -0.01 29.49
CA ARG A 146 -11.91 1.03 30.26
C ARG A 146 -10.44 1.17 29.87
N SER A 147 -10.10 0.93 28.60
CA SER A 147 -8.72 0.93 28.12
C SER A 147 -8.66 1.24 26.63
N PHE A 148 -7.77 2.14 26.23
CA PHE A 148 -7.43 2.36 24.83
C PHE A 148 -6.27 1.43 24.44
N THR A 149 -6.58 0.32 23.78
CA THR A 149 -5.63 -0.78 23.58
C THR A 149 -4.75 -0.64 22.33
N ASN A 150 -5.21 0.09 21.30
CA ASN A 150 -4.47 0.21 20.03
C ASN A 150 -3.27 1.16 20.15
N ARG A 151 -2.07 0.60 20.21
CA ARG A 151 -0.83 1.37 20.41
C ARG A 151 -0.49 2.33 19.27
N ALA A 152 -0.76 1.93 18.02
CA ALA A 152 -0.44 2.74 16.85
C ALA A 152 -1.28 4.03 16.83
N LEU A 153 -2.59 3.91 17.08
CA LEU A 153 -3.49 5.05 17.24
C LEU A 153 -3.17 5.89 18.47
N GLU A 154 -2.82 5.26 19.60
CA GLU A 154 -2.47 5.98 20.83
C GLU A 154 -1.31 6.95 20.57
N LYS A 155 -0.29 6.50 19.84
CA LYS A 155 0.84 7.32 19.42
C LYS A 155 0.45 8.40 18.41
N LEU A 156 -0.42 8.09 17.45
CA LEU A 156 -0.92 9.10 16.50
C LEU A 156 -1.64 10.23 17.24
N PHE A 157 -2.56 9.90 18.15
CA PHE A 157 -3.26 10.89 18.96
C PHE A 157 -2.30 11.63 19.90
N SER A 158 -1.41 10.91 20.59
CA SER A 158 -0.42 11.53 21.47
C SER A 158 0.49 12.50 20.73
N ALA A 159 0.99 12.11 19.55
CA ALA A 159 1.83 12.97 18.72
C ALA A 159 1.08 14.26 18.35
N VAL A 160 -0.19 14.15 17.94
CA VAL A 160 -1.02 15.29 17.51
C VAL A 160 -1.33 16.25 18.66
N PHE A 161 -1.87 15.73 19.76
CA PHE A 161 -2.35 16.55 20.87
C PHE A 161 -1.24 17.05 21.79
N SER A 162 -0.17 16.27 22.00
CA SER A 162 0.94 16.68 22.88
C SER A 162 2.01 17.53 22.20
N SER A 163 1.97 17.67 20.87
CA SER A 163 3.00 18.32 20.05
C SER A 163 4.42 17.76 20.25
N ARG A 164 4.54 16.54 20.78
CA ARG A 164 5.81 15.81 20.90
C ARG A 164 6.02 14.90 19.71
N SER A 165 7.27 14.72 19.30
CA SER A 165 7.63 13.73 18.29
C SER A 165 7.61 12.33 18.92
N GLU A 166 6.63 11.51 18.53
CA GLU A 166 6.62 10.09 18.88
C GLU A 166 7.52 9.31 17.93
N LYS A 167 8.36 8.42 18.47
CA LYS A 167 9.20 7.56 17.63
C LYS A 167 8.38 6.39 17.13
N ILE A 168 8.26 6.27 15.80
CA ILE A 168 7.71 5.09 15.15
C ILE A 168 8.57 3.88 15.55
N GLN A 169 7.92 2.89 16.15
CA GLN A 169 8.56 1.68 16.62
C GLN A 169 8.63 0.62 15.52
N GLU A 170 9.77 -0.07 15.50
CA GLU A 170 9.92 -1.32 14.77
C GLU A 170 9.26 -2.43 15.61
N ILE A 171 8.18 -3.00 15.09
CA ILE A 171 7.45 -4.12 15.71
C ILE A 171 8.20 -5.43 15.47
N GLU A 172 8.71 -5.63 14.25
CA GLU A 172 9.49 -6.81 13.92
C GLU A 172 10.64 -6.50 12.98
N LYS A 173 11.74 -7.24 13.13
CA LYS A 173 12.83 -7.24 12.16
C LYS A 173 12.43 -8.10 10.97
N PHE A 174 12.15 -7.47 9.84
CA PHE A 174 11.78 -8.15 8.61
C PHE A 174 12.63 -7.69 7.43
N ARG A 175 13.03 -8.66 6.60
CA ARG A 175 13.66 -8.44 5.30
C ARG A 175 13.01 -9.38 4.30
N LEU A 176 12.76 -8.89 3.10
CA LEU A 176 12.08 -9.68 2.08
C LEU A 176 12.93 -10.89 1.66
N GLY A 177 14.25 -10.70 1.54
CA GLY A 177 15.20 -11.79 1.27
C GLY A 177 14.73 -12.68 0.12
N ASP A 178 14.66 -13.98 0.36
CA ASP A 178 14.25 -14.97 -0.65
C ASP A 178 12.73 -15.05 -0.86
N LEU A 179 11.92 -14.50 0.06
CA LEU A 179 10.47 -14.44 -0.12
C LEU A 179 10.09 -13.61 -1.36
N GLU A 180 10.97 -12.74 -1.86
CA GLU A 180 10.73 -12.01 -3.12
C GLU A 180 10.57 -12.94 -4.33
N TYR A 181 11.13 -14.14 -4.27
CA TYR A 181 11.01 -15.11 -5.35
C TYR A 181 9.70 -15.90 -5.29
N TYR A 182 9.09 -15.97 -4.10
CA TYR A 182 7.76 -16.54 -3.87
C TYR A 182 6.63 -15.58 -4.22
N LEU A 183 6.92 -14.30 -4.49
CA LEU A 183 5.95 -13.34 -4.98
C LEU A 183 5.90 -13.39 -6.52
N PRO A 184 4.75 -13.72 -7.14
CA PRO A 184 4.58 -13.80 -8.59
C PRO A 184 4.42 -12.42 -9.25
N ILE A 185 5.22 -11.45 -8.81
CA ILE A 185 5.21 -10.06 -9.26
C ILE A 185 6.63 -9.47 -9.24
N TYR A 186 6.92 -8.58 -10.18
CA TYR A 186 8.17 -7.83 -10.19
C TYR A 186 8.06 -6.58 -9.33
N LEU A 187 9.00 -6.43 -8.39
CA LEU A 187 9.09 -5.27 -7.52
C LEU A 187 10.39 -4.52 -7.76
N SER A 188 10.30 -3.21 -7.92
CA SER A 188 11.46 -2.32 -7.92
C SER A 188 12.11 -2.28 -6.53
N LYS A 189 13.37 -1.82 -6.44
CA LYS A 189 14.07 -1.68 -5.15
C LYS A 189 13.27 -0.86 -4.12
N LYS A 190 12.60 0.22 -4.58
CA LYS A 190 11.78 1.08 -3.72
C LYS A 190 10.46 0.44 -3.29
N GLN A 191 9.85 -0.35 -4.17
CA GLN A 191 8.64 -1.11 -3.81
C GLN A 191 8.96 -2.20 -2.79
N LYS A 192 10.11 -2.88 -2.91
CA LYS A 192 10.60 -3.84 -1.90
C LYS A 192 10.84 -3.17 -0.54
N GLU A 193 11.48 -2.00 -0.54
CA GLU A 193 11.69 -1.20 0.67
C GLU A 193 10.35 -0.80 1.33
N GLY A 194 9.37 -0.39 0.54
CA GLY A 194 8.01 -0.10 1.03
C GLY A 194 7.34 -1.32 1.65
N LEU A 195 7.47 -2.50 1.01
CA LEU A 195 6.95 -3.77 1.51
C LEU A 195 7.58 -4.15 2.86
N GLU A 196 8.90 -4.03 2.97
CA GLU A 196 9.62 -4.29 4.21
C GLU A 196 9.17 -3.32 5.32
N ASN A 197 9.09 -2.03 5.02
CA ASN A 197 8.71 -1.03 6.01
C ASN A 197 7.28 -1.20 6.53
N ALA A 198 6.33 -1.60 5.68
CA ALA A 198 4.95 -1.86 6.08
C ALA A 198 4.78 -3.01 7.08
N ILE A 199 5.72 -3.97 7.06
CA ILE A 199 5.74 -5.08 8.03
C ILE A 199 6.56 -4.73 9.27
N ARG A 200 7.70 -4.03 9.07
CA ARG A 200 8.63 -3.70 10.16
C ARG A 200 8.07 -2.71 11.15
N TYR A 201 7.41 -1.66 10.67
CA TYR A 201 7.01 -0.52 11.50
C TYR A 201 5.51 -0.54 11.80
N GLU A 202 5.14 0.06 12.94
CA GLU A 202 3.74 0.22 13.34
C GLU A 202 2.96 1.17 12.42
N ILE A 203 3.63 2.18 11.87
CA ILE A 203 3.04 3.13 10.93
C ILE A 203 4.01 3.29 9.77
N SER A 204 3.50 3.20 8.55
CA SER A 204 4.27 3.32 7.33
C SER A 204 3.51 4.10 6.26
N TYR A 205 4.25 4.84 5.44
CA TYR A 205 3.70 5.61 4.32
C TYR A 205 4.42 5.23 3.03
N ILE A 206 3.66 4.79 2.03
CA ILE A 206 4.16 4.47 0.69
C ILE A 206 3.66 5.53 -0.27
N GLN A 207 4.56 6.44 -0.63
CA GLN A 207 4.30 7.48 -1.61
C GLN A 207 4.60 7.03 -3.03
N GLY A 208 3.69 7.33 -3.97
CA GLY A 208 3.95 7.17 -5.39
C GLY A 208 3.04 8.02 -6.29
N PRO A 209 3.58 8.77 -7.27
CA PRO A 209 2.79 9.46 -8.30
C PRO A 209 1.79 8.56 -9.03
N PRO A 210 0.77 9.12 -9.69
CA PRO A 210 -0.14 8.34 -10.54
C PRO A 210 0.63 7.46 -11.54
N GLY A 211 0.22 6.20 -11.69
CA GLY A 211 0.87 5.25 -12.61
C GLY A 211 2.16 4.59 -12.10
N THR A 212 2.64 4.90 -10.89
CA THR A 212 3.89 4.31 -10.33
C THR A 212 3.72 2.93 -9.68
N GLY A 213 2.54 2.32 -9.83
CA GLY A 213 2.28 0.97 -9.33
C GLY A 213 2.00 0.87 -7.83
N LYS A 214 1.35 1.88 -7.22
CA LYS A 214 0.85 1.80 -5.82
C LYS A 214 0.04 0.53 -5.57
N SER A 215 -0.96 0.25 -6.41
CA SER A 215 -1.74 -0.98 -6.30
C SER A 215 -0.92 -2.25 -6.53
N HIS A 216 0.21 -2.20 -7.26
CA HIS A 216 1.13 -3.35 -7.35
C HIS A 216 1.79 -3.67 -6.00
N VAL A 217 2.14 -2.65 -5.21
CA VAL A 217 2.69 -2.82 -3.86
C VAL A 217 1.63 -3.35 -2.90
N ILE A 218 0.39 -2.88 -3.01
CA ILE A 218 -0.73 -3.39 -2.21
C ILE A 218 -1.00 -4.87 -2.53
N THR A 219 -1.01 -5.24 -3.81
CA THR A 219 -1.10 -6.66 -4.22
C THR A 219 0.07 -7.47 -3.64
N ALA A 220 1.28 -6.92 -3.64
CA ALA A 220 2.44 -7.56 -3.03
C ALA A 220 2.28 -7.82 -1.53
N LEU A 221 1.75 -6.84 -0.78
CA LEU A 221 1.47 -6.97 0.65
C LEU A 221 0.47 -8.08 0.93
N ALA A 222 -0.62 -8.15 0.15
CA ALA A 222 -1.61 -9.20 0.28
C ALA A 222 -1.01 -10.59 -0.02
N LEU A 223 -0.23 -10.75 -1.10
CA LEU A 223 0.40 -12.03 -1.42
C LEU A 223 1.45 -12.43 -0.37
N LEU A 224 2.21 -11.48 0.15
CA LEU A 224 3.16 -11.71 1.23
C LEU A 224 2.47 -12.10 2.54
N SER A 225 1.27 -11.60 2.81
CA SER A 225 0.51 -11.97 4.01
C SER A 225 0.12 -13.44 4.01
N ILE A 226 -0.16 -14.04 2.84
CA ILE A 226 -0.39 -15.48 2.70
C ILE A 226 0.87 -16.27 3.12
N LEU A 227 2.05 -15.85 2.67
CA LEU A 227 3.33 -16.50 3.03
C LEU A 227 3.65 -16.39 4.52
N LYS A 228 3.30 -15.25 5.13
CA LYS A 228 3.60 -14.94 6.54
C LYS A 228 2.50 -15.39 7.50
N GLY A 229 1.31 -15.75 7.01
CA GLY A 229 0.12 -15.99 7.83
C GLY A 229 -0.47 -14.72 8.46
N TYR A 230 -0.17 -13.54 7.91
CA TYR A 230 -0.67 -12.27 8.47
C TYR A 230 -2.09 -11.98 8.01
N LYS A 231 -2.87 -11.39 8.92
CA LYS A 231 -4.23 -10.91 8.70
C LYS A 231 -4.15 -9.49 8.18
N VAL A 232 -4.63 -9.24 6.96
CA VAL A 232 -4.54 -7.95 6.29
C VAL A 232 -5.91 -7.44 5.88
N LEU A 233 -6.21 -6.21 6.30
CA LEU A 233 -7.37 -5.44 5.87
C LEU A 233 -6.93 -4.38 4.87
N ILE A 234 -7.52 -4.36 3.69
CA ILE A 234 -7.23 -3.39 2.64
C ILE A 234 -8.49 -2.59 2.37
N VAL A 235 -8.38 -1.27 2.50
CA VAL A 235 -9.51 -0.36 2.36
C VAL A 235 -9.22 0.77 1.40
N SER A 236 -10.27 1.31 0.79
CA SER A 236 -10.22 2.56 0.05
C SER A 236 -11.58 3.26 0.12
N GLN A 237 -11.57 4.57 -0.09
CA GLN A 237 -12.81 5.35 -0.26
C GLN A 237 -13.48 5.07 -1.61
N LYS A 238 -12.68 4.71 -2.63
CA LYS A 238 -13.16 4.59 -4.02
C LYS A 238 -13.38 3.14 -4.43
N ALA A 239 -14.62 2.82 -4.80
CA ALA A 239 -15.00 1.53 -5.37
C ALA A 239 -14.09 1.06 -6.55
N PRO A 240 -13.69 1.93 -7.50
CA PRO A 240 -12.75 1.52 -8.55
C PRO A 240 -11.38 1.05 -8.05
N ALA A 241 -10.87 1.62 -6.94
CA ALA A 241 -9.55 1.28 -6.43
C ALA A 241 -9.51 -0.14 -5.86
N ILE A 242 -10.51 -0.51 -5.05
CA ILE A 242 -10.65 -1.88 -4.53
C ILE A 242 -10.96 -2.89 -5.63
N LYS A 243 -11.68 -2.50 -6.70
CA LYS A 243 -11.95 -3.38 -7.85
C LYS A 243 -10.69 -3.75 -8.62
N VAL A 244 -9.80 -2.78 -8.87
CA VAL A 244 -8.49 -3.05 -9.52
C VAL A 244 -7.67 -4.03 -8.70
N LEU A 245 -7.69 -3.91 -7.38
CA LEU A 245 -6.99 -4.83 -6.50
C LEU A 245 -7.60 -6.24 -6.53
N TYR A 246 -8.94 -6.32 -6.48
CA TYR A 246 -9.68 -7.56 -6.64
C TYR A 246 -9.28 -8.29 -7.93
N GLU A 247 -9.25 -7.60 -9.06
CA GLU A 247 -8.88 -8.18 -10.36
C GLU A 247 -7.45 -8.73 -10.35
N LYS A 248 -6.48 -7.97 -9.81
CA LYS A 248 -5.08 -8.39 -9.73
C LYS A 248 -4.88 -9.60 -8.82
N LEU A 249 -5.51 -9.62 -7.65
CA LEU A 249 -5.38 -10.74 -6.73
C LEU A 249 -6.08 -11.99 -7.28
N THR A 250 -7.22 -11.80 -7.94
CA THR A 250 -7.92 -12.88 -8.65
C THR A 250 -7.07 -13.46 -9.78
N GLU A 251 -6.32 -12.63 -10.52
CA GLU A 251 -5.37 -13.10 -11.53
C GLU A 251 -4.27 -13.97 -10.91
N LYS A 252 -3.74 -13.58 -9.75
CA LYS A 252 -2.62 -14.29 -9.10
C LYS A 252 -3.04 -15.53 -8.33
N LEU A 253 -4.12 -15.46 -7.56
CA LEU A 253 -4.61 -16.58 -6.75
C LEU A 253 -5.57 -17.49 -7.52
N GLY A 254 -6.04 -17.04 -8.69
CA GLY A 254 -6.93 -17.78 -9.59
C GLY A 254 -8.41 -17.47 -9.37
N LYS A 255 -9.20 -17.61 -10.44
CA LYS A 255 -10.66 -17.75 -10.39
C LYS A 255 -10.97 -19.23 -10.19
N GLY A 256 -10.98 -19.69 -8.94
CA GLY A 256 -11.61 -20.97 -8.65
C GLY A 256 -13.11 -20.73 -8.57
N ASP A 257 -13.90 -21.29 -9.48
CA ASP A 257 -15.36 -21.36 -9.29
C ASP A 257 -15.71 -22.18 -8.02
N ASP A 258 -14.74 -22.95 -7.52
CA ASP A 258 -14.84 -23.90 -6.41
C ASP A 258 -14.48 -23.33 -5.03
N TYR A 259 -13.72 -22.22 -4.93
CA TYR A 259 -13.40 -21.63 -3.61
C TYR A 259 -13.04 -20.14 -3.67
N LEU A 260 -13.24 -19.46 -2.54
CA LEU A 260 -12.99 -18.03 -2.39
C LEU A 260 -11.57 -17.77 -1.84
N PRO A 261 -10.65 -17.15 -2.61
CA PRO A 261 -9.27 -16.96 -2.14
C PRO A 261 -9.11 -15.85 -1.08
N PHE A 262 -10.04 -14.92 -0.98
CA PHE A 262 -10.03 -13.78 -0.05
C PHE A 262 -11.41 -13.13 0.03
N ILE A 263 -11.68 -12.34 1.07
CA ILE A 263 -12.94 -11.58 1.18
C ILE A 263 -12.83 -10.30 0.36
N TYR A 264 -13.80 -10.09 -0.55
CA TYR A 264 -14.03 -8.82 -1.23
C TYR A 264 -15.47 -8.38 -0.94
N TYR A 265 -15.63 -7.17 -0.42
CA TYR A 265 -16.93 -6.63 -0.09
C TYR A 265 -17.08 -5.22 -0.66
N HIS A 266 -18.09 -5.09 -1.53
CA HIS A 266 -18.59 -3.87 -2.16
C HIS A 266 -20.00 -4.21 -2.65
N ASP A 267 -20.95 -3.27 -2.62
CA ASP A 267 -22.41 -3.49 -2.56
C ASP A 267 -23.03 -4.64 -3.40
N ASP A 268 -22.51 -4.96 -4.59
CA ASP A 268 -23.01 -6.05 -5.44
C ASP A 268 -22.40 -7.44 -5.19
N TYR A 269 -21.34 -7.55 -4.40
CA TYR A 269 -20.60 -8.81 -4.22
C TYR A 269 -21.16 -9.70 -3.11
N ARG A 270 -22.10 -9.20 -2.30
CA ARG A 270 -22.69 -9.93 -1.16
C ARG A 270 -23.29 -11.27 -1.58
N GLY A 271 -24.03 -11.30 -2.70
CA GLY A 271 -24.65 -12.52 -3.21
C GLY A 271 -23.62 -13.58 -3.58
N LYS A 272 -22.56 -13.18 -4.30
CA LYS A 272 -21.46 -14.08 -4.68
C LYS A 272 -20.71 -14.59 -3.45
N LEU A 273 -20.44 -13.72 -2.48
CA LEU A 273 -19.79 -14.10 -1.24
C LEU A 273 -20.59 -15.16 -0.47
N LYS A 274 -21.92 -15.00 -0.38
CA LYS A 274 -22.81 -16.00 0.21
C LYS A 274 -22.77 -17.33 -0.53
N GLU A 275 -22.77 -17.30 -1.87
CA GLU A 275 -22.69 -18.51 -2.69
C GLU A 275 -21.38 -19.26 -2.42
N TYR A 276 -20.25 -18.54 -2.40
CA TYR A 276 -18.95 -19.13 -2.10
C TYR A 276 -18.86 -19.71 -0.70
N ILE A 277 -19.33 -19.00 0.33
CA ILE A 277 -19.36 -19.54 1.70
C ILE A 277 -20.26 -20.77 1.76
N SER A 278 -21.41 -20.76 1.08
CA SER A 278 -22.30 -21.92 1.00
C SER A 278 -21.58 -23.12 0.40
N LYS A 279 -20.88 -22.94 -0.72
CA LYS A 279 -20.04 -23.99 -1.33
C LYS A 279 -19.02 -24.51 -0.34
N LEU A 280 -18.23 -23.65 0.30
CA LEU A 280 -17.23 -24.04 1.31
C LEU A 280 -17.82 -24.82 2.48
N THR A 281 -18.96 -24.38 3.03
CA THR A 281 -19.63 -25.07 4.14
C THR A 281 -20.28 -26.40 3.73
N SER A 282 -20.69 -26.52 2.46
CA SER A 282 -21.27 -27.75 1.90
C SER A 282 -20.21 -28.75 1.43
N TYR A 283 -18.99 -28.26 1.16
CA TYR A 283 -17.88 -29.08 0.70
C TYR A 283 -17.39 -29.92 1.87
N ASN A 284 -17.73 -31.21 1.85
CA ASN A 284 -17.12 -32.18 2.76
C ASN A 284 -15.68 -32.41 2.29
N VAL A 285 -14.76 -31.48 2.60
CA VAL A 285 -13.34 -31.61 2.23
C VAL A 285 -12.83 -32.91 2.84
N HIS A 286 -12.60 -33.91 1.99
CA HIS A 286 -12.12 -35.20 2.45
C HIS A 286 -10.66 -35.07 2.86
N GLU A 287 -10.27 -35.78 3.93
CA GLU A 287 -8.90 -35.79 4.45
C GLU A 287 -7.87 -36.16 3.36
N TYR A 288 -8.27 -37.00 2.39
CA TYR A 288 -7.48 -37.34 1.21
C TYR A 288 -7.15 -36.15 0.31
N GLU A 289 -8.07 -35.20 0.12
CA GLU A 289 -7.83 -34.00 -0.71
C GLU A 289 -6.83 -33.06 -0.05
N LEU A 290 -6.96 -32.87 1.26
CA LEU A 290 -6.00 -32.07 2.03
C LEU A 290 -4.60 -32.71 1.98
N LEU A 291 -4.50 -34.04 2.12
CA LEU A 291 -3.24 -34.77 1.99
C LEU A 291 -2.63 -34.64 0.58
N ASN A 292 -3.45 -34.67 -0.47
CA ASN A 292 -3.01 -34.46 -1.84
C ASN A 292 -2.50 -33.02 -2.05
N LEU A 293 -3.22 -32.01 -1.55
CA LEU A 293 -2.78 -30.60 -1.58
C LEU A 293 -1.44 -30.42 -0.85
N GLN A 294 -1.31 -30.99 0.35
CA GLN A 294 -0.06 -30.95 1.12
C GLN A 294 1.11 -31.57 0.34
N THR A 295 0.88 -32.71 -0.31
CA THR A 295 1.90 -33.40 -1.11
C THR A 295 2.31 -32.57 -2.33
N LYS A 296 1.33 -32.02 -3.07
CA LYS A 296 1.58 -31.12 -4.21
C LYS A 296 2.37 -29.88 -3.78
N LEU A 297 1.96 -29.25 -2.69
CA LEU A 297 2.61 -28.05 -2.15
C LEU A 297 4.07 -28.34 -1.78
N LYS A 298 4.34 -29.45 -1.09
CA LYS A 298 5.71 -29.85 -0.71
C LYS A 298 6.59 -30.12 -1.93
N ASN A 299 6.07 -30.84 -2.93
CA ASN A 299 6.83 -31.10 -4.17
C ASN A 299 7.12 -29.80 -4.93
N LEU A 300 6.14 -28.91 -4.98
CA LEU A 300 6.27 -27.60 -5.62
C LEU A 300 7.29 -26.72 -4.90
N GLU A 301 7.29 -26.71 -3.58
CA GLU A 301 8.24 -25.98 -2.75
C GLU A 301 9.68 -26.44 -3.00
N ILE A 302 9.92 -27.76 -3.04
CA ILE A 302 11.25 -28.33 -3.33
C ILE A 302 11.72 -27.88 -4.72
N ARG A 303 10.85 -27.99 -5.73
CA ARG A 303 11.14 -27.57 -7.09
C ARG A 303 11.44 -26.07 -7.17
N LEU A 304 10.60 -25.23 -6.57
CA LEU A 304 10.74 -23.78 -6.56
C LEU A 304 12.06 -23.36 -5.91
N ASN A 305 12.38 -23.92 -4.74
CA ASN A 305 13.65 -23.65 -4.05
C ASN A 305 14.86 -24.03 -4.90
N SER A 306 14.82 -25.19 -5.56
CA SER A 306 15.92 -25.62 -6.43
C SER A 306 16.14 -24.65 -7.61
N SER A 307 15.05 -24.18 -8.23
CA SER A 307 15.06 -23.19 -9.31
C SER A 307 15.59 -21.83 -8.84
N ILE A 308 15.18 -21.38 -7.65
CA ILE A 308 15.65 -20.13 -7.03
C ILE A 308 17.16 -20.17 -6.79
N GLU A 309 17.67 -21.26 -6.21
CA GLU A 309 19.10 -21.40 -5.94
C GLU A 309 19.94 -21.47 -7.22
N GLU A 310 19.43 -22.12 -8.27
CA GLU A 310 20.09 -22.08 -9.58
C GLU A 310 20.06 -20.67 -10.20
N TYR A 311 18.92 -19.98 -10.14
CA TYR A 311 18.79 -18.61 -10.62
C TYR A 311 19.77 -17.66 -9.91
N LYS A 312 19.88 -17.72 -8.58
CA LYS A 312 20.84 -16.90 -7.81
C LYS A 312 22.29 -17.18 -8.21
N ARG A 313 22.66 -18.45 -8.40
CA ARG A 313 24.00 -18.83 -8.86
C ARG A 313 24.31 -18.23 -10.23
N ARG A 314 23.38 -18.34 -11.20
CA ARG A 314 23.52 -17.73 -12.53
C ARG A 314 23.57 -16.21 -12.47
N LEU A 315 22.73 -15.58 -11.63
CA LEU A 315 22.69 -14.13 -11.45
C LEU A 315 24.01 -13.60 -10.89
N LYS A 316 24.64 -14.33 -9.96
CA LYS A 316 25.97 -14.00 -9.45
C LYS A 316 27.03 -14.05 -10.55
N GLN A 317 27.04 -15.12 -11.35
CA GLN A 317 27.95 -15.24 -12.50
C GLN A 317 27.77 -14.09 -13.49
N TYR A 318 26.53 -13.74 -13.81
CA TYR A 318 26.20 -12.62 -14.70
C TYR A 318 26.72 -11.28 -14.16
N LYS A 319 26.49 -10.98 -12.87
CA LYS A 319 27.00 -9.76 -12.22
C LYS A 319 28.53 -9.69 -12.23
N GLU A 320 29.22 -10.80 -11.98
CA GLU A 320 30.67 -10.86 -12.05
C GLU A 320 31.17 -10.55 -13.47
N ILE A 321 30.53 -11.10 -14.51
CA ILE A 321 30.90 -10.82 -15.90
C ILE A 321 30.69 -9.35 -16.25
N LEU A 322 29.55 -8.78 -15.86
CA LEU A 322 29.29 -7.34 -16.05
C LEU A 322 30.37 -6.48 -15.37
N SER A 323 30.75 -6.81 -14.13
CA SER A 323 31.79 -6.08 -13.42
C SER A 323 33.15 -6.13 -14.12
N LEU A 324 33.53 -7.28 -14.68
CA LEU A 324 34.75 -7.44 -15.47
C LEU A 324 34.68 -6.66 -16.78
N ASN A 325 33.51 -6.59 -17.42
CA ASN A 325 33.31 -5.80 -18.63
C ASN A 325 33.43 -4.29 -18.36
N TYR A 326 32.90 -3.80 -17.23
CA TYR A 326 33.10 -2.42 -16.80
C TYR A 326 34.58 -2.13 -16.53
N GLU A 327 35.26 -2.98 -15.76
CA GLU A 327 36.69 -2.86 -15.49
C GLU A 327 37.52 -2.88 -16.78
N PHE A 328 37.18 -3.77 -17.72
CA PHE A 328 37.83 -3.84 -19.03
C PHE A 328 37.67 -2.53 -19.82
N SER A 329 36.47 -1.95 -19.81
CA SER A 329 36.19 -0.67 -20.47
C SER A 329 37.00 0.47 -19.85
N ASP A 330 37.05 0.55 -18.52
CA ASP A 330 37.79 1.59 -17.80
C ASP A 330 39.31 1.50 -18.07
N VAL A 331 39.87 0.29 -17.97
CA VAL A 331 41.30 0.05 -18.25
C VAL A 331 41.62 0.34 -19.72
N ARG A 332 40.72 -0.02 -20.65
CA ARG A 332 40.88 0.28 -22.08
C ARG A 332 40.92 1.78 -22.33
N GLN A 333 40.05 2.55 -21.69
CA GLN A 333 40.05 4.02 -21.81
C GLN A 333 41.30 4.65 -21.18
N SER A 334 41.77 4.11 -20.04
CA SER A 334 43.02 4.52 -19.41
C SER A 334 44.23 4.27 -20.32
N LEU A 335 44.32 3.06 -20.88
CA LEU A 335 45.39 2.69 -21.82
C LEU A 335 45.38 3.58 -23.06
N ALA A 336 44.21 3.91 -23.61
CA ALA A 336 44.09 4.82 -24.75
C ALA A 336 44.66 6.21 -24.44
N ARG A 337 44.35 6.76 -23.26
CA ARG A 337 44.90 8.05 -22.79
C ARG A 337 46.42 8.00 -22.63
N GLU A 338 46.94 6.95 -22.00
CA GLU A 338 48.40 6.80 -21.81
C GLU A 338 49.14 6.61 -23.14
N LEU A 339 48.56 5.86 -24.07
CA LEU A 339 49.09 5.71 -25.42
C LEU A 339 49.12 7.05 -26.15
N GLU A 340 48.09 7.88 -26.02
CA GLU A 340 48.07 9.21 -26.62
C GLU A 340 49.19 10.11 -26.03
N ILE A 341 49.35 10.12 -24.70
CA ILE A 341 50.40 10.87 -24.01
C ILE A 341 51.79 10.39 -24.45
N PHE A 342 51.99 9.07 -24.52
CA PHE A 342 53.24 8.46 -24.95
C PHE A 342 53.55 8.79 -26.42
N ASN A 343 52.59 8.56 -27.32
CA ASN A 343 52.76 8.77 -28.75
C ASN A 343 53.01 10.25 -29.10
N ARG A 344 52.39 11.20 -28.39
CA ARG A 344 52.69 12.64 -28.51
C ARG A 344 54.11 12.99 -28.05
N SER A 345 54.59 12.30 -27.01
CA SER A 345 55.91 12.56 -26.42
C SER A 345 57.05 11.87 -27.17
N PHE A 346 56.79 10.73 -27.82
CA PHE A 346 57.82 9.89 -28.40
C PHE A 346 57.43 9.46 -29.82
N TYR A 347 57.02 8.19 -29.99
CA TYR A 347 56.68 7.59 -31.28
C TYR A 347 55.53 6.60 -31.10
N GLU A 348 54.87 6.22 -32.20
CA GLU A 348 53.72 5.33 -32.16
C GLU A 348 54.10 3.89 -31.76
N ILE A 349 53.60 3.43 -30.61
CA ILE A 349 53.89 2.09 -30.07
C ILE A 349 52.72 1.10 -30.20
N THR A 350 51.53 1.57 -30.60
CA THR A 350 50.24 0.84 -30.52
C THR A 350 50.30 -0.59 -31.07
N ARG A 351 50.88 -0.78 -32.25
CA ARG A 351 50.96 -2.11 -32.92
C ARG A 351 52.03 -3.05 -32.33
N LYS A 352 52.95 -2.52 -31.53
CA LYS A 352 54.10 -3.25 -30.99
C LYS A 352 54.04 -3.45 -29.48
N ILE A 353 53.06 -2.87 -28.80
CA ILE A 353 52.90 -2.94 -27.34
C ILE A 353 52.99 -4.37 -26.78
N GLY A 354 52.48 -5.37 -27.52
CA GLY A 354 52.59 -6.78 -27.17
C GLY A 354 54.03 -7.32 -27.17
N LEU A 355 54.90 -6.82 -28.06
CA LEU A 355 56.33 -7.16 -28.11
C LEU A 355 57.07 -6.58 -26.90
N TYR A 356 56.82 -5.30 -26.59
CA TYR A 356 57.39 -4.64 -25.40
C TYR A 356 56.92 -5.34 -24.12
N SER A 357 55.63 -5.67 -24.01
CA SER A 357 55.07 -6.35 -22.83
C SER A 357 55.67 -7.73 -22.57
N ARG A 358 56.11 -8.45 -23.61
CA ARG A 358 56.74 -9.77 -23.50
C ARG A 358 58.21 -9.69 -23.11
N ASN A 359 58.92 -8.68 -23.63
CA ASN A 359 60.38 -8.59 -23.49
C ASN A 359 60.83 -7.71 -22.31
N LEU A 360 59.96 -6.85 -21.77
CA LEU A 360 60.27 -5.94 -20.66
C LEU A 360 59.55 -6.35 -19.37
N ASN A 361 60.32 -6.62 -18.33
CA ASN A 361 59.86 -6.96 -16.99
C ASN A 361 60.03 -5.79 -16.01
N GLU A 362 59.49 -5.89 -14.79
CA GLU A 362 59.58 -4.81 -13.78
C GLU A 362 61.03 -4.52 -13.38
N SER A 363 61.89 -5.55 -13.29
CA SER A 363 63.31 -5.40 -12.97
C SER A 363 64.05 -4.51 -13.98
N PHE A 364 63.71 -4.60 -15.27
CA PHE A 364 64.22 -3.71 -16.30
C PHE A 364 63.85 -2.24 -16.02
N PHE A 365 62.61 -1.97 -15.64
CA PHE A 365 62.16 -0.61 -15.35
C PHE A 365 62.79 -0.06 -14.08
N ASP A 366 62.79 -0.83 -12.98
CA ASP A 366 63.30 -0.36 -11.69
C ASP A 366 64.81 -0.06 -11.74
N THR A 367 65.58 -0.88 -12.46
CA THR A 367 67.02 -0.68 -12.63
C THR A 367 67.33 0.53 -13.51
N ASN A 368 66.66 0.63 -14.66
CA ASN A 368 66.98 1.69 -15.62
C ASN A 368 66.39 3.05 -15.19
N TYR A 369 65.17 3.09 -14.65
CA TYR A 369 64.53 4.34 -14.26
C TYR A 369 65.36 5.11 -13.22
N ARG A 370 65.73 4.45 -12.10
CA ARG A 370 66.55 5.07 -11.05
C ARG A 370 67.91 5.50 -11.57
N THR A 371 68.51 4.70 -12.45
CA THR A 371 69.80 5.03 -13.06
C THR A 371 69.71 6.29 -13.91
N PHE A 372 68.69 6.41 -14.77
CA PHE A 372 68.52 7.59 -15.62
C PHE A 372 68.06 8.82 -14.84
N GLU A 373 67.21 8.67 -13.83
CA GLU A 373 66.80 9.75 -12.93
C GLU A 373 68.01 10.42 -12.26
N VAL A 374 68.91 9.62 -11.68
CA VAL A 374 70.14 10.14 -11.04
C VAL A 374 71.07 10.78 -12.07
N LEU A 375 71.33 10.10 -13.19
CA LEU A 375 72.27 10.60 -14.20
C LEU A 375 71.78 11.87 -14.90
N GLU A 376 70.47 12.02 -15.11
CA GLU A 376 69.87 13.19 -15.75
C GLU A 376 69.90 14.41 -14.81
N ASN A 377 69.72 14.21 -13.50
CA ASN A 377 69.87 15.25 -12.49
C ASN A 377 71.32 15.76 -12.36
N CYS A 378 72.31 14.99 -12.80
CA CYS A 378 73.73 15.38 -12.81
C CYS A 378 74.15 16.19 -14.07
N GLY A 379 73.23 16.43 -15.03
CA GLY A 379 73.52 17.15 -16.28
C GLY A 379 74.09 16.28 -17.41
N ASP A 380 74.55 16.90 -18.51
CA ASP A 380 75.05 16.19 -19.71
C ASP A 380 76.49 15.63 -19.52
N THR A 381 76.57 14.51 -18.81
CA THR A 381 77.83 13.79 -18.58
C THR A 381 78.16 12.80 -19.68
N MET A 382 79.45 12.48 -19.85
CA MET A 382 79.90 11.42 -20.76
C MET A 382 79.25 10.07 -20.40
N LEU A 383 79.07 9.78 -19.11
CA LEU A 383 78.43 8.56 -18.62
C LEU A 383 76.96 8.48 -19.02
N LEU A 384 76.21 9.59 -18.91
CA LEU A 384 74.83 9.68 -19.38
C LEU A 384 74.73 9.36 -20.88
N ARG A 385 75.59 9.97 -21.72
CA ARG A 385 75.62 9.71 -23.17
C ARG A 385 75.91 8.25 -23.51
N ILE A 386 76.86 7.61 -22.81
CA ILE A 386 77.17 6.18 -22.99
C ILE A 386 75.97 5.32 -22.59
N ARG A 387 75.35 5.59 -21.44
CA ARG A 387 74.20 4.82 -20.96
C ARG A 387 72.96 4.99 -21.82
N LYS A 388 72.66 6.19 -22.33
CA LYS A 388 71.58 6.41 -23.30
C LYS A 388 71.77 5.53 -24.54
N ARG A 389 72.98 5.50 -25.13
CA ARG A 389 73.28 4.64 -26.29
C ARG A 389 73.07 3.16 -25.99
N PHE A 390 73.46 2.71 -24.81
CA PHE A 390 73.28 1.31 -24.39
C PHE A 390 71.79 0.95 -24.27
N LEU A 391 71.00 1.76 -23.55
CA LEU A 391 69.55 1.49 -23.38
C LEU A 391 68.82 1.52 -24.74
N ILE A 392 69.13 2.50 -25.60
CA ILE A 392 68.53 2.58 -26.95
C ILE A 392 68.90 1.35 -27.78
N LYS A 393 70.12 0.82 -27.65
CA LYS A 393 70.53 -0.42 -28.32
C LYS A 393 69.73 -1.62 -27.81
N GLU A 394 69.48 -1.73 -26.50
CA GLU A 394 68.64 -2.79 -25.93
C GLU A 394 67.18 -2.67 -26.41
N ILE A 395 66.61 -1.47 -26.42
CA ILE A 395 65.26 -1.24 -26.95
C ILE A 395 65.19 -1.56 -28.45
N LYS A 396 66.23 -1.22 -29.23
CA LYS A 396 66.31 -1.55 -30.67
C LYS A 396 66.36 -3.04 -30.99
N LYS A 397 66.80 -3.88 -30.04
CA LYS A 397 66.67 -5.34 -30.18
C LYS A 397 65.21 -5.79 -30.14
N ILE A 398 64.35 -5.03 -29.47
CA ILE A 398 62.91 -5.29 -29.33
C ILE A 398 62.12 -4.64 -30.46
N ASP A 399 62.46 -3.39 -30.81
CA ASP A 399 61.78 -2.60 -31.83
C ASP A 399 62.78 -1.83 -32.68
N LYS A 400 62.94 -2.25 -33.95
CA LYS A 400 63.91 -1.68 -34.88
C LYS A 400 63.57 -0.26 -35.33
N ASP A 401 62.29 0.14 -35.27
CA ASP A 401 61.80 1.40 -35.84
C ASP A 401 61.83 2.56 -34.82
N VAL A 402 62.45 2.33 -33.65
CA VAL A 402 62.58 3.33 -32.60
C VAL A 402 63.48 4.49 -33.04
N ASP A 403 62.94 5.71 -32.96
CA ASP A 403 63.68 6.94 -33.24
C ASP A 403 64.75 7.17 -32.16
N SER A 404 65.97 6.76 -32.48
CA SER A 404 67.13 6.92 -31.61
C SER A 404 67.54 8.37 -31.43
N ASN A 405 67.31 9.23 -32.42
CA ASN A 405 67.69 10.63 -32.35
C ASN A 405 66.78 11.38 -31.37
N LEU A 406 65.48 11.06 -31.40
CA LEU A 406 64.50 11.58 -30.46
C LEU A 406 64.82 11.15 -29.02
N LEU A 407 65.09 9.86 -28.79
CA LEU A 407 65.41 9.33 -27.46
C LEU A 407 66.72 9.89 -26.89
N MET A 408 67.72 10.16 -27.74
CA MET A 408 68.96 10.81 -27.28
C MET A 408 68.70 12.24 -26.76
N ARG A 409 67.75 12.97 -27.37
CA ARG A 409 67.41 14.37 -27.05
C ARG A 409 66.44 14.53 -25.89
N LYS A 410 65.70 13.49 -25.51
CA LYS A 410 64.72 13.53 -24.41
C LYS A 410 65.24 12.85 -23.13
N PRO A 411 64.64 13.14 -21.96
CA PRO A 411 64.87 12.37 -20.74
C PRO A 411 64.39 10.92 -20.92
N LEU A 412 65.27 9.95 -20.68
CA LEU A 412 64.94 8.53 -20.73
C LEU A 412 64.22 8.08 -19.46
N SER A 413 64.37 8.79 -18.33
CA SER A 413 63.54 8.57 -17.15
C SER A 413 62.04 8.75 -17.45
N ASP A 414 61.68 9.84 -18.13
CA ASP A 414 60.30 10.13 -18.58
C ASP A 414 59.79 9.10 -19.60
N TYR A 415 60.65 8.69 -20.56
CA TYR A 415 60.33 7.61 -21.49
C TYR A 415 60.00 6.30 -20.75
N LEU A 416 60.86 5.89 -19.81
CA LEU A 416 60.70 4.65 -19.06
C LEU A 416 59.46 4.68 -18.16
N ALA A 417 59.18 5.81 -17.51
CA ALA A 417 57.98 5.98 -16.68
C ALA A 417 56.70 5.87 -17.49
N LYS A 418 56.60 6.61 -18.61
CA LYS A 418 55.42 6.58 -19.48
C LYS A 418 55.25 5.20 -20.14
N LEU A 419 56.34 4.57 -20.58
CA LEU A 419 56.31 3.21 -21.13
C LEU A 419 55.86 2.19 -20.07
N ARG A 420 56.36 2.30 -18.82
CA ARG A 420 55.94 1.42 -17.72
C ARG A 420 54.44 1.47 -17.50
N ASN A 421 53.85 2.67 -17.46
CA ASN A 421 52.41 2.85 -17.27
C ASN A 421 51.60 2.18 -18.40
N VAL A 422 51.97 2.46 -19.65
CA VAL A 422 51.35 1.86 -20.85
C VAL A 422 51.40 0.32 -20.79
N LEU A 423 52.57 -0.25 -20.45
CA LEU A 423 52.71 -1.71 -20.35
C LEU A 423 51.97 -2.30 -19.16
N ALA A 424 51.92 -1.61 -18.01
CA ALA A 424 51.18 -2.05 -16.84
C ALA A 424 49.68 -2.13 -17.14
N ASN A 425 49.10 -1.11 -17.77
CA ASN A 425 47.69 -1.10 -18.17
C ASN A 425 47.39 -2.09 -19.30
N TYR A 426 48.31 -2.27 -20.25
CA TYR A 426 48.17 -3.32 -21.27
C TYR A 426 48.17 -4.73 -20.66
N LYS A 427 49.08 -5.02 -19.73
CA LYS A 427 49.12 -6.31 -19.00
C LYS A 427 47.82 -6.55 -18.23
N LYS A 428 47.32 -5.54 -17.51
CA LYS A 428 46.02 -5.60 -16.82
C LYS A 428 44.87 -5.90 -17.81
N LEU A 429 44.82 -5.18 -18.93
CA LEU A 429 43.78 -5.35 -19.95
C LEU A 429 43.77 -6.78 -20.54
N VAL A 430 44.96 -7.33 -20.86
CA VAL A 430 45.09 -8.71 -21.35
C VAL A 430 44.62 -9.72 -20.29
N ASN A 431 44.99 -9.52 -19.03
CA ASN A 431 44.56 -10.40 -17.94
C ASN A 431 43.02 -10.40 -17.78
N ILE A 432 42.39 -9.22 -17.82
CA ILE A 432 40.92 -9.11 -17.73
C ILE A 432 40.27 -9.77 -18.96
N ARG A 433 40.80 -9.52 -20.16
CA ARG A 433 40.30 -10.15 -21.40
C ARG A 433 40.30 -11.68 -21.33
N ASN A 434 41.38 -12.27 -20.82
CA ASN A 434 41.49 -13.72 -20.68
C ASN A 434 40.44 -14.26 -19.69
N LYS A 435 40.18 -13.55 -18.58
CA LYS A 435 39.11 -13.91 -17.63
C LYS A 435 37.72 -13.84 -18.26
N ILE A 436 37.48 -12.88 -19.16
CA ILE A 436 36.20 -12.76 -19.87
C ILE A 436 36.03 -13.88 -20.90
N GLN A 437 37.07 -14.18 -21.70
CA GLN A 437 37.02 -15.22 -22.74
C GLN A 437 36.70 -16.62 -22.22
N THR A 438 37.05 -16.93 -20.97
CA THR A 438 36.74 -18.20 -20.33
C THR A 438 35.32 -18.31 -19.79
N LYS A 439 34.56 -17.21 -19.80
CA LYS A 439 33.19 -17.14 -19.25
C LYS A 439 32.15 -17.16 -20.37
N THR A 440 30.95 -17.63 -20.03
CA THR A 440 29.77 -17.66 -20.91
C THR A 440 29.40 -16.25 -21.39
N ASP A 441 28.80 -16.16 -22.57
CA ASP A 441 28.36 -14.88 -23.13
C ASP A 441 27.33 -14.19 -22.20
N PRO A 442 27.52 -12.89 -21.89
CA PRO A 442 26.58 -12.16 -21.04
C PRO A 442 25.14 -12.14 -21.57
N ASN A 443 24.92 -12.12 -22.89
CA ASN A 443 23.56 -12.05 -23.44
C ASN A 443 22.86 -13.40 -23.30
N GLU A 444 23.55 -14.50 -23.59
CA GLU A 444 23.04 -15.86 -23.36
C GLU A 444 22.64 -16.06 -21.89
N LEU A 445 23.49 -15.63 -20.94
CA LEU A 445 23.16 -15.70 -19.51
C LEU A 445 21.97 -14.82 -19.13
N LYS A 446 21.84 -13.65 -19.75
CA LYS A 446 20.71 -12.75 -19.50
C LYS A 446 19.40 -13.39 -19.97
N GLU A 447 19.37 -13.97 -21.16
CA GLU A 447 18.21 -14.69 -21.68
C GLU A 447 17.86 -15.90 -20.80
N GLU A 448 18.85 -16.69 -20.37
CA GLU A 448 18.64 -17.80 -19.43
C GLU A 448 18.00 -17.31 -18.12
N LEU A 449 18.48 -16.19 -17.57
CA LEU A 449 17.94 -15.59 -16.36
C LEU A 449 16.49 -15.11 -16.54
N GLU A 450 16.15 -14.51 -17.67
CA GLU A 450 14.78 -14.05 -17.96
C GLU A 450 13.80 -15.23 -18.03
N VAL A 451 14.17 -16.29 -18.77
CA VAL A 451 13.37 -17.52 -18.88
C VAL A 451 13.17 -18.18 -17.52
N ARG A 452 14.25 -18.35 -16.75
CA ARG A 452 14.18 -18.95 -15.41
C ARG A 452 13.35 -18.11 -14.45
N ARG A 453 13.49 -16.79 -14.49
CA ARG A 453 12.70 -15.91 -13.62
C ARG A 453 11.21 -16.01 -13.93
N LYS A 454 10.84 -16.13 -15.20
CA LYS A 454 9.46 -16.39 -15.62
C LYS A 454 8.94 -17.71 -15.05
N GLN A 455 9.70 -18.80 -15.18
CA GLN A 455 9.30 -20.10 -14.61
C GLN A 455 9.14 -20.05 -13.08
N ILE A 456 10.06 -19.37 -12.38
CA ILE A 456 9.97 -19.17 -10.92
C ILE A 456 8.68 -18.43 -10.57
N MET A 457 8.27 -17.43 -11.35
CA MET A 457 7.03 -16.69 -11.09
C MET A 457 5.78 -17.56 -11.28
N GLU A 458 5.75 -18.41 -12.31
CA GLU A 458 4.65 -19.34 -12.56
C GLU A 458 4.54 -20.37 -11.43
N ASP A 459 5.67 -20.94 -11.01
CA ASP A 459 5.72 -21.89 -9.90
C ASP A 459 5.37 -21.24 -8.55
N ALA A 460 5.80 -20.00 -8.32
CA ALA A 460 5.48 -19.22 -7.12
C ALA A 460 3.99 -18.86 -7.07
N GLN A 461 3.39 -18.51 -8.21
CA GLN A 461 1.96 -18.24 -8.31
C GLN A 461 1.15 -19.48 -7.92
N GLU A 462 1.52 -20.64 -8.47
CA GLU A 462 0.87 -21.91 -8.14
C GLU A 462 1.08 -22.28 -6.66
N TYR A 463 2.28 -22.01 -6.12
CA TYR A 463 2.57 -22.27 -4.72
C TYR A 463 1.68 -21.46 -3.79
N LEU A 464 1.55 -20.16 -4.03
CA LEU A 464 0.65 -19.28 -3.25
C LEU A 464 -0.80 -19.73 -3.35
N ARG A 465 -1.25 -20.11 -4.54
CA ARG A 465 -2.61 -20.61 -4.77
C ARG A 465 -2.88 -21.85 -3.92
N LEU A 466 -2.02 -22.85 -3.99
CA LEU A 466 -2.15 -24.09 -3.23
C LEU A 466 -2.00 -23.86 -1.72
N LEU A 467 -1.09 -22.99 -1.30
CA LEU A 467 -0.89 -22.63 0.11
C LEU A 467 -2.16 -21.99 0.69
N ASN A 468 -2.73 -21.02 -0.04
CA ASN A 468 -3.96 -20.34 0.37
C ASN A 468 -5.16 -21.29 0.38
N GLN A 469 -5.30 -22.13 -0.66
CA GLN A 469 -6.35 -23.14 -0.76
C GLN A 469 -6.28 -24.14 0.40
N LYS A 470 -5.08 -24.64 0.72
CA LYS A 470 -4.86 -25.53 1.86
C LYS A 470 -5.35 -24.87 3.15
N ARG A 471 -4.93 -23.63 3.42
CA ARG A 471 -5.32 -22.88 4.62
C ARG A 471 -6.85 -22.74 4.72
N ILE A 472 -7.50 -22.32 3.65
CA ILE A 472 -8.96 -22.14 3.62
C ILE A 472 -9.67 -23.46 3.90
N PHE A 473 -9.29 -24.55 3.24
CA PHE A 473 -9.96 -25.85 3.41
C PHE A 473 -9.72 -26.49 4.76
N GLU A 474 -8.49 -26.39 5.29
CA GLU A 474 -8.13 -26.87 6.62
C GLU A 474 -8.96 -26.16 7.70
N ASN A 475 -8.99 -24.82 7.65
CA ASN A 475 -9.69 -24.00 8.65
C ASN A 475 -11.21 -23.98 8.45
N ALA A 476 -11.72 -24.03 7.21
CA ALA A 476 -13.16 -24.04 6.98
C ALA A 476 -13.83 -25.30 7.54
N ARG A 477 -13.12 -26.45 7.53
CA ARG A 477 -13.58 -27.69 8.15
C ARG A 477 -13.68 -27.57 9.67
N GLU A 478 -12.77 -26.83 10.30
CA GLU A 478 -12.73 -26.64 11.74
C GLU A 478 -13.78 -25.61 12.21
N TYR A 479 -13.98 -24.53 11.43
CA TYR A 479 -14.75 -23.35 11.83
C TYR A 479 -16.10 -23.21 11.08
N LEU A 480 -16.78 -24.34 10.81
CA LEU A 480 -18.05 -24.36 10.07
C LEU A 480 -19.16 -23.52 10.73
N THR A 481 -19.22 -23.50 12.06
CA THR A 481 -20.21 -22.71 12.81
C THR A 481 -20.03 -21.22 12.57
N ASP A 482 -18.80 -20.73 12.71
CA ASP A 482 -18.45 -19.32 12.49
C ASP A 482 -18.72 -18.90 11.04
N LEU A 483 -18.40 -19.76 10.07
CA LEU A 483 -18.69 -19.51 8.65
C LEU A 483 -20.20 -19.40 8.35
N ASN A 484 -21.01 -20.26 8.96
CA ASN A 484 -22.46 -20.20 8.81
C ASN A 484 -23.06 -18.94 9.44
N THR A 485 -22.60 -18.55 10.63
CA THR A 485 -23.02 -17.29 11.26
C THR A 485 -22.55 -16.07 10.45
N PHE A 486 -21.34 -16.12 9.88
CA PHE A 486 -20.87 -15.07 8.97
C PHE A 486 -21.75 -14.95 7.71
N LYS A 487 -22.18 -16.09 7.13
CA LYS A 487 -23.16 -16.09 6.04
C LYS A 487 -24.48 -15.42 6.43
N GLN A 488 -24.95 -15.61 7.66
CA GLN A 488 -26.15 -14.93 8.19
C GLN A 488 -25.93 -13.41 8.33
N ILE A 489 -24.76 -12.96 8.79
CA ILE A 489 -24.41 -11.53 8.83
C ILE A 489 -24.56 -10.89 7.44
N LEU A 490 -24.12 -11.59 6.39
CA LEU A 490 -24.28 -11.11 5.01
C LEU A 490 -25.75 -11.08 4.55
N HIS A 491 -26.63 -11.86 5.18
CA HIS A 491 -28.06 -11.93 4.89
C HIS A 491 -28.85 -10.82 5.55
N TYR A 492 -28.54 -10.50 6.81
CA TYR A 492 -29.30 -9.50 7.56
C TYR A 492 -29.18 -8.08 7.00
N GLN A 493 -30.31 -7.38 7.06
CA GLN A 493 -30.41 -5.96 6.71
C GLN A 493 -30.49 -5.07 7.97
N LYS A 494 -31.16 -5.55 9.03
CA LYS A 494 -31.27 -4.85 10.31
C LYS A 494 -29.96 -4.85 11.10
N VAL A 495 -29.56 -3.66 11.58
CA VAL A 495 -28.30 -3.43 12.32
C VAL A 495 -28.23 -4.23 13.62
N ASP A 496 -29.32 -4.33 14.38
CA ASP A 496 -29.31 -5.05 15.67
C ASP A 496 -29.14 -6.56 15.51
N ARG A 497 -29.71 -7.13 14.43
CA ARG A 497 -29.49 -8.54 14.08
C ARG A 497 -28.06 -8.77 13.63
N ILE A 498 -27.50 -7.84 12.84
CA ILE A 498 -26.09 -7.87 12.47
C ILE A 498 -25.21 -7.83 13.72
N LYS A 499 -25.44 -6.89 14.65
CA LYS A 499 -24.68 -6.77 15.91
C LYS A 499 -24.73 -8.08 16.70
N LYS A 500 -25.92 -8.60 17.00
CA LYS A 500 -26.09 -9.89 17.70
C LYS A 500 -25.40 -11.05 16.99
N ALA A 501 -25.46 -11.10 15.66
CA ALA A 501 -24.81 -12.16 14.90
C ALA A 501 -23.28 -12.03 14.96
N LYS A 502 -22.74 -10.81 14.93
CA LYS A 502 -21.30 -10.56 15.08
C LYS A 502 -20.79 -10.95 16.46
N ASP A 503 -21.56 -10.72 17.51
CA ASP A 503 -21.21 -11.09 18.89
C ASP A 503 -21.12 -12.62 19.08
N ASN A 504 -21.75 -13.40 18.20
CA ASN A 504 -21.76 -14.86 18.22
C ASN A 504 -20.73 -15.50 17.28
N VAL A 505 -19.86 -14.71 16.65
CA VAL A 505 -18.80 -15.17 15.74
C VAL A 505 -17.46 -15.06 16.42
N ASN A 506 -16.66 -16.13 16.38
CA ASN A 506 -15.23 -15.99 16.69
C ASN A 506 -14.49 -15.43 15.45
N TRP A 507 -14.18 -14.14 15.49
CA TRP A 507 -13.53 -13.47 14.37
C TRP A 507 -12.11 -13.93 14.12
N ALA A 508 -11.39 -14.39 15.16
CA ALA A 508 -10.06 -14.96 14.98
C ALA A 508 -10.10 -16.17 14.03
N ASN A 509 -11.10 -17.05 14.19
CA ASN A 509 -11.32 -18.23 13.35
C ASN A 509 -11.59 -17.86 11.88
N LEU A 510 -12.47 -16.89 11.63
CA LEU A 510 -12.75 -16.44 10.26
C LEU A 510 -11.51 -15.85 9.58
N LEU A 511 -10.66 -15.16 10.33
CA LEU A 511 -9.42 -14.59 9.82
C LEU A 511 -8.33 -15.65 9.57
N GLU A 512 -8.39 -16.79 10.25
CA GLU A 512 -7.56 -17.96 9.89
C GLU A 512 -8.00 -18.57 8.56
N VAL A 513 -9.31 -18.60 8.27
CA VAL A 513 -9.81 -19.03 6.95
C VAL A 513 -9.39 -18.01 5.88
N PHE A 514 -9.81 -16.75 6.04
CA PHE A 514 -9.55 -15.66 5.11
C PHE A 514 -8.64 -14.62 5.74
N ASN A 515 -7.35 -14.63 5.39
CA ASN A 515 -6.39 -13.68 5.95
C ASN A 515 -6.29 -12.37 5.15
N ILE A 516 -7.00 -12.24 4.03
CA ILE A 516 -7.04 -11.02 3.20
C ILE A 516 -8.49 -10.56 3.09
N TRP A 517 -8.71 -9.30 3.46
CA TRP A 517 -10.01 -8.64 3.40
C TRP A 517 -9.86 -7.36 2.60
N ILE A 518 -10.71 -7.18 1.59
CA ILE A 518 -10.76 -5.98 0.75
C ILE A 518 -12.16 -5.41 0.87
N VAL A 519 -12.27 -4.23 1.47
CA VAL A 519 -13.57 -3.64 1.83
C VAL A 519 -13.53 -2.14 1.55
N ASP A 520 -14.59 -1.57 0.99
CA ASP A 520 -14.74 -0.12 0.95
C ASP A 520 -14.94 0.43 2.37
N ILE A 521 -14.37 1.61 2.67
CA ILE A 521 -14.39 2.16 4.04
C ILE A 521 -15.83 2.26 4.62
N PRO A 522 -16.85 2.75 3.89
CA PRO A 522 -18.21 2.83 4.39
C PRO A 522 -18.83 1.48 4.78
N SER A 523 -18.36 0.37 4.19
CA SER A 523 -18.87 -0.97 4.47
C SER A 523 -18.14 -1.72 5.57
N VAL A 524 -17.00 -1.22 6.07
CA VAL A 524 -16.17 -1.94 7.06
C VAL A 524 -16.98 -2.34 8.28
N ASP A 525 -17.71 -1.39 8.87
CA ASP A 525 -18.53 -1.64 10.05
C ASP A 525 -19.76 -2.51 9.78
N ARG A 526 -20.16 -2.69 8.53
CA ARG A 526 -21.23 -3.66 8.24
C ARG A 526 -20.74 -5.10 8.38
N VAL A 527 -19.49 -5.35 8.01
CA VAL A 527 -18.96 -6.72 7.85
C VAL A 527 -18.08 -7.14 9.02
N LEU A 528 -17.32 -6.22 9.60
CA LEU A 528 -16.34 -6.51 10.65
C LEU A 528 -16.81 -5.99 12.01
N PRO A 529 -16.45 -6.65 13.12
CA PRO A 529 -16.76 -6.17 14.46
C PRO A 529 -15.88 -4.96 14.80
N MET A 530 -16.21 -4.24 15.87
CA MET A 530 -15.35 -3.19 16.41
C MET A 530 -14.44 -3.78 17.48
N GLU A 531 -13.40 -4.50 17.07
CA GLU A 531 -12.42 -5.09 17.97
C GLU A 531 -11.02 -4.52 17.71
N PRO A 532 -10.26 -4.15 18.76
CA PRO A 532 -8.92 -3.62 18.59
C PRO A 532 -7.95 -4.69 18.07
N GLU A 533 -7.02 -4.27 17.20
CA GLU A 533 -5.89 -5.10 16.75
C GLU A 533 -6.26 -6.46 16.12
N LEU A 534 -7.49 -6.58 15.62
CA LEU A 534 -8.04 -7.75 14.91
C LEU A 534 -7.19 -8.19 13.70
N PHE A 535 -6.58 -7.23 13.01
CA PHE A 535 -5.67 -7.43 11.87
C PHE A 535 -4.22 -7.12 12.24
N ASP A 536 -3.28 -7.83 11.61
CA ASP A 536 -1.85 -7.55 11.78
C ASP A 536 -1.42 -6.30 11.01
N LEU A 537 -2.14 -5.95 9.94
CA LEU A 537 -1.89 -4.81 9.08
C LEU A 537 -3.20 -4.30 8.43
N VAL A 538 -3.41 -2.99 8.48
CA VAL A 538 -4.35 -2.29 7.60
C VAL A 538 -3.61 -1.52 6.52
N VAL A 539 -4.08 -1.60 5.28
CA VAL A 539 -3.58 -0.85 4.13
C VAL A 539 -4.67 0.07 3.61
N VAL A 540 -4.41 1.38 3.59
CA VAL A 540 -5.35 2.40 3.09
C VAL A 540 -4.87 2.91 1.75
N ASP A 541 -5.62 2.61 0.67
CA ASP A 541 -5.35 3.12 -0.67
C ASP A 541 -6.07 4.45 -0.94
N GLU A 542 -5.53 5.27 -1.84
CA GLU A 542 -6.03 6.62 -2.18
C GLU A 542 -6.17 7.54 -0.95
N SER A 543 -5.22 7.41 -0.02
CA SER A 543 -5.23 8.10 1.28
C SER A 543 -5.26 9.63 1.24
N SER A 544 -4.94 10.28 0.11
CA SER A 544 -5.14 11.74 -0.04
C SER A 544 -6.62 12.15 -0.04
N GLN A 545 -7.52 11.17 -0.20
CA GLN A 545 -8.97 11.36 -0.32
C GLN A 545 -9.73 10.67 0.81
N VAL A 546 -9.04 10.20 1.84
CA VAL A 546 -9.65 9.52 3.00
C VAL A 546 -9.65 10.45 4.20
N ASN A 547 -10.85 10.68 4.76
CA ASN A 547 -11.04 11.52 5.94
C ASN A 547 -10.51 10.82 7.21
N LEU A 548 -10.03 11.61 8.18
CA LEU A 548 -9.58 11.10 9.47
C LEU A 548 -10.68 10.36 10.25
N ALA A 549 -11.92 10.89 10.30
CA ALA A 549 -13.02 10.24 11.01
C ALA A 549 -13.39 8.87 10.42
N GLN A 550 -13.30 8.73 9.10
CA GLN A 550 -13.57 7.48 8.39
C GLN A 550 -12.50 6.42 8.68
N VAL A 551 -11.23 6.83 8.76
CA VAL A 551 -10.12 5.87 8.86
C VAL A 551 -9.77 5.47 10.29
N ILE A 552 -10.04 6.31 11.30
CA ILE A 552 -9.73 6.01 12.71
C ILE A 552 -10.33 4.67 13.17
N PRO A 553 -11.64 4.39 12.96
CA PRO A 553 -12.21 3.09 13.34
C PRO A 553 -11.58 1.92 12.58
N VAL A 554 -11.11 2.14 11.35
CA VAL A 554 -10.41 1.10 10.57
C VAL A 554 -9.03 0.83 11.17
N PHE A 555 -8.29 1.88 11.54
CA PHE A 555 -7.00 1.76 12.21
C PHE A 555 -7.10 1.08 13.57
N TYR A 556 -8.19 1.30 14.29
CA TYR A 556 -8.41 0.67 15.59
C TYR A 556 -8.34 -0.86 15.51
N ARG A 557 -8.84 -1.42 14.40
CA ARG A 557 -8.83 -2.86 14.12
C ARG A 557 -7.48 -3.44 13.73
N ALA A 558 -6.39 -2.66 13.69
CA ALA A 558 -5.10 -3.17 13.20
C ALA A 558 -3.90 -2.77 14.06
N LYS A 559 -2.94 -3.71 14.17
CA LYS A 559 -1.66 -3.50 14.87
C LYS A 559 -0.70 -2.59 14.10
N ARG A 560 -0.74 -2.66 12.77
CA ARG A 560 0.10 -1.89 11.85
C ARG A 560 -0.76 -1.11 10.89
N ILE A 561 -0.31 0.08 10.55
CA ILE A 561 -0.95 0.99 9.61
C ILE A 561 -0.01 1.24 8.43
N CYS A 562 -0.48 0.95 7.22
CA CYS A 562 0.20 1.30 5.99
C CYS A 562 -0.71 2.21 5.16
N VAL A 563 -0.25 3.44 4.95
CA VAL A 563 -0.97 4.42 4.15
C VAL A 563 -0.32 4.52 2.78
N VAL A 564 -1.12 4.37 1.72
CA VAL A 564 -0.66 4.37 0.34
C VAL A 564 -1.35 5.51 -0.40
N GLY A 565 -0.56 6.39 -1.03
CA GLY A 565 -1.13 7.58 -1.67
C GLY A 565 -0.08 8.52 -2.23
N ASP A 566 -0.53 9.72 -2.61
CA ASP A 566 0.37 10.80 -3.01
C ASP A 566 -0.18 12.14 -2.54
N HIS A 567 0.60 12.85 -1.71
CA HIS A 567 0.21 14.16 -1.18
C HIS A 567 0.21 15.27 -2.23
N LYS A 568 0.69 14.98 -3.45
CA LYS A 568 0.60 15.88 -4.61
C LYS A 568 -0.62 15.64 -5.50
N GLN A 569 -1.39 14.57 -5.25
CA GLN A 569 -2.68 14.36 -5.90
C GLN A 569 -3.75 15.26 -5.25
N LEU A 570 -4.91 15.39 -5.92
CA LEU A 570 -6.04 16.17 -5.45
C LEU A 570 -6.38 15.84 -3.98
N SER A 571 -6.53 16.89 -3.17
CA SER A 571 -6.94 16.81 -1.76
C SER A 571 -8.44 16.54 -1.65
N LEU A 572 -8.89 16.12 -0.46
CA LEU A 572 -10.31 15.94 -0.13
C LEU A 572 -11.19 17.12 -0.57
N GLU A 573 -10.75 18.36 -0.30
CA GLU A 573 -11.48 19.59 -0.66
C GLU A 573 -11.75 19.70 -2.15
N SER A 574 -10.84 19.21 -2.99
CA SER A 574 -10.93 19.31 -4.44
C SER A 574 -11.70 18.16 -5.12
N THR A 575 -12.03 17.11 -4.37
CA THR A 575 -12.74 15.94 -4.90
C THR A 575 -14.21 15.83 -4.49
N GLY A 576 -14.71 16.71 -3.62
CA GLY A 576 -16.08 16.61 -3.09
C GLY A 576 -16.31 15.37 -2.22
N LEU A 577 -15.24 14.74 -1.71
CA LEU A 577 -15.26 13.56 -0.83
C LEU A 577 -15.09 13.97 0.65
N GLY A 578 -15.17 15.27 0.95
CA GLY A 578 -15.15 15.81 2.30
C GLY A 578 -16.37 15.36 3.09
N PHE A 579 -16.26 15.42 4.42
CA PHE A 579 -17.46 15.38 5.27
C PHE A 579 -18.31 16.59 4.88
N GLU A 580 -19.58 16.37 4.53
CA GLU A 580 -20.50 17.43 4.09
C GLU A 580 -21.06 18.23 5.28
N ILE A 581 -20.48 18.00 6.47
CA ILE A 581 -20.64 18.84 7.65
C ILE A 581 -20.27 20.28 7.31
N SER A 582 -21.19 21.20 7.60
CA SER A 582 -20.95 22.63 7.55
C SER A 582 -19.69 22.99 8.34
N ASN A 583 -18.78 23.77 7.74
CA ASN A 583 -17.61 24.33 8.45
C ASN A 583 -18.01 25.04 9.76
N LYS A 584 -19.22 25.58 9.85
CA LYS A 584 -19.74 26.16 11.10
C LYS A 584 -19.94 25.09 12.17
N LEU A 585 -20.54 23.95 11.83
CA LEU A 585 -20.79 22.87 12.79
C LEU A 585 -19.47 22.24 13.27
N ASP A 586 -18.49 22.07 12.39
CA ASP A 586 -17.14 21.64 12.76
C ASP A 586 -16.52 22.66 13.75
N SER A 587 -16.57 23.95 13.42
CA SER A 587 -16.07 25.01 14.31
C SER A 587 -16.76 25.05 15.68
N TYR A 588 -18.09 24.93 15.73
CA TYR A 588 -18.84 24.89 16.98
C TYR A 588 -18.46 23.67 17.83
N THR A 589 -18.26 22.52 17.19
CA THR A 589 -17.89 21.28 17.88
C THR A 589 -16.49 21.41 18.50
N TRP A 590 -15.53 21.95 17.76
CA TRP A 590 -14.18 22.24 18.27
C TRP A 590 -14.20 23.25 19.41
N GLU A 591 -14.93 24.35 19.27
CA GLU A 591 -15.01 25.38 20.32
C GLU A 591 -15.78 24.91 21.56
N LYS A 592 -16.72 23.95 21.42
CA LYS A 592 -17.45 23.38 22.55
C LYS A 592 -16.58 22.42 23.37
N TYR A 593 -15.90 21.48 22.70
CA TYR A 593 -15.18 20.40 23.39
C TYR A 593 -13.71 20.73 23.66
N LYS A 594 -13.09 21.62 22.86
CA LYS A 594 -11.68 22.06 22.96
C LYS A 594 -10.71 20.95 23.38
N PRO A 595 -10.57 19.88 22.57
CA PRO A 595 -9.66 18.78 22.89
C PRO A 595 -8.24 19.33 23.09
N ALA A 596 -7.61 18.98 24.22
CA ALA A 596 -6.30 19.51 24.59
C ALA A 596 -6.20 21.05 24.59
N ASN A 597 -7.31 21.75 24.84
CA ASN A 597 -7.45 23.21 24.77
C ASN A 597 -7.14 23.84 23.41
N LEU A 598 -7.24 23.08 22.31
CA LEU A 598 -7.07 23.60 20.95
C LEU A 598 -8.35 24.30 20.47
N SER A 599 -8.20 25.52 19.97
CA SER A 599 -9.23 26.24 19.22
C SER A 599 -9.43 25.65 17.81
N TYR A 600 -10.54 26.00 17.16
CA TYR A 600 -10.79 25.56 15.78
C TYR A 600 -9.72 26.03 14.79
N GLU A 601 -9.22 27.27 14.93
CA GLU A 601 -8.16 27.77 14.04
C GLU A 601 -6.83 27.05 14.27
N GLU A 602 -6.46 26.73 15.52
CA GLU A 602 -5.28 25.92 15.81
C GLU A 602 -5.43 24.48 15.30
N ALA A 603 -6.62 23.90 15.40
CA ALA A 603 -6.93 22.58 14.85
C ALA A 603 -6.86 22.55 13.32
N LYS A 604 -7.27 23.65 12.67
CA LYS A 604 -7.21 23.83 11.22
C LYS A 604 -5.78 24.04 10.73
N GLU A 605 -4.97 24.80 11.46
CA GLU A 605 -3.53 24.94 11.22
C GLU A 605 -2.82 23.59 11.36
N LYS A 606 -3.21 22.78 12.35
CA LYS A 606 -2.73 21.41 12.57
C LYS A 606 -3.38 20.34 11.68
N ARG A 607 -4.21 20.76 10.72
CA ARG A 607 -4.96 19.89 9.78
C ARG A 607 -5.57 18.67 10.45
N ILE A 608 -6.31 18.89 11.54
CA ILE A 608 -7.03 17.83 12.28
C ILE A 608 -8.56 18.05 12.29
N THR A 609 -9.03 19.06 11.56
CA THR A 609 -10.47 19.36 11.39
C THR A 609 -11.15 18.36 10.46
N LEU A 610 -12.38 17.96 10.81
CA LEU A 610 -13.14 16.94 10.09
C LEU A 610 -13.46 17.34 8.65
N THR A 611 -13.70 18.62 8.36
CA THR A 611 -14.13 19.04 7.02
C THR A 611 -13.00 19.11 5.99
N LYS A 612 -11.73 19.15 6.43
CA LYS A 612 -10.58 19.50 5.56
C LYS A 612 -9.40 18.55 5.63
N ALA A 613 -9.23 17.81 6.73
CA ALA A 613 -8.05 17.00 6.97
C ALA A 613 -8.13 15.63 6.28
N SER A 614 -7.15 15.34 5.41
CA SER A 614 -6.90 13.96 4.98
C SER A 614 -6.01 13.22 5.97
N ILE A 615 -6.04 11.89 5.92
CA ILE A 615 -5.07 11.08 6.68
C ILE A 615 -3.62 11.35 6.26
N LEU A 616 -3.37 11.73 5.00
CA LEU A 616 -2.02 12.11 4.57
C LEU A 616 -1.57 13.43 5.16
N ASP A 617 -2.46 14.40 5.30
CA ASP A 617 -2.15 15.67 5.97
C ASP A 617 -1.78 15.41 7.43
N PHE A 618 -2.56 14.56 8.08
CA PHE A 618 -2.34 14.14 9.47
C PHE A 618 -0.98 13.45 9.69
N LEU A 619 -0.56 12.57 8.76
CA LEU A 619 0.74 11.88 8.83
C LEU A 619 1.94 12.76 8.44
N ARG A 620 1.72 13.90 7.77
CA ARG A 620 2.79 14.74 7.23
C ARG A 620 3.32 15.77 8.23
N GLU A 621 2.50 16.20 9.17
CA GLU A 621 2.84 17.34 10.03
C GLU A 621 3.85 17.05 11.16
N LYS A 622 4.32 15.81 11.32
CA LYS A 622 5.34 15.45 12.32
C LYS A 622 6.34 14.41 11.85
#